data_AF-W2SRR3-F1
#
_entry.id   AF-W2SRR3-F1
#
_cell.length_a   1.000
_cell.length_b   1.000
_cell.length_c   1.000
_cell.angle_alpha   90.00
_cell.angle_beta   90.00
_cell.angle_gamma   90.00
#
_symmetry.space_group_name_H-M   'P 1'
#
loop_
_entity.id
_entity.type
_entity.pdbx_description
1 polymer ?
#
loop_
_entity_poly.entity_id
_entity_poly.type
_entity_poly.pdbx_seq_one_letter_code
_entity_poly.pdbx_strand_id
1 'polypeptide(L)'
;MFWWITLLFNSIYGDGSQTRSFQYVDDLVDGLISLMNSNCSSPVNLGNPEEHSISNFARIIRDLVGSSSVIINQPSQEDDPQQRRPDITRAARELNWKPQ
;
A
#
# COMPACT_ATOMS: atom_id res chain seq x y z
N MET A 1 12.49 19.15 16.15
CA MET A 1 11.48 19.24 15.08
C MET A 1 10.94 17.84 14.82
N PHE A 2 10.08 17.32 15.71
CA PHE A 2 9.52 15.96 15.68
C PHE A 2 8.01 16.03 15.88
N TRP A 3 7.32 16.75 14.98
CA TRP A 3 5.89 17.08 15.10
C TRP A 3 4.97 16.19 14.25
N TRP A 4 5.42 15.03 13.76
CA TRP A 4 4.63 14.17 12.85
C TRP A 4 4.20 12.80 13.42
N ILE A 5 4.65 12.40 14.62
CA ILE A 5 4.32 11.08 15.22
C ILE A 5 2.99 11.08 16.00
N THR A 6 2.25 12.18 15.99
CA THR A 6 0.87 12.26 16.53
C THR A 6 -0.19 12.41 15.44
N LEU A 7 0.05 11.87 14.24
CA LEU A 7 -1.05 11.57 13.33
C LEU A 7 -1.81 10.39 13.92
N LEU A 8 -2.95 10.71 14.52
CA LEU A 8 -3.94 9.75 14.97
C LEU A 8 -4.30 8.87 13.76
N PHE A 9 -3.99 7.57 13.79
CA PHE A 9 -4.45 6.54 12.84
C PHE A 9 -5.98 6.42 12.74
N ASN A 10 -6.70 7.30 13.41
CA ASN A 10 -8.14 7.27 13.57
C ASN A 10 -8.89 8.11 12.52
N SER A 11 -8.21 8.87 11.68
CA SER A 11 -8.87 9.78 10.74
C SER A 11 -8.83 9.24 9.30
N ILE A 12 -9.99 9.06 8.68
CA ILE A 12 -10.17 8.68 7.28
C ILE A 12 -10.69 9.90 6.51
N TYR A 13 -10.03 10.30 5.43
CA TYR A 13 -10.55 11.34 4.56
C TYR A 13 -11.53 10.73 3.55
N GLY A 14 -12.74 11.27 3.45
CA GLY A 14 -13.85 10.68 2.70
C GLY A 14 -14.58 9.57 3.45
N ASP A 15 -15.24 8.68 2.70
CA ASP A 15 -16.03 7.57 3.25
C ASP A 15 -15.21 6.28 3.50
N GLY A 16 -13.92 6.28 3.12
CA GLY A 16 -13.03 5.13 3.29
C GLY A 16 -13.25 4.03 2.25
N SER A 17 -14.01 4.27 1.19
CA SER A 17 -14.23 3.34 0.07
C SER A 17 -13.07 3.29 -0.91
N GLN A 18 -12.22 4.33 -0.94
CA GLN A 18 -11.06 4.38 -1.80
C GLN A 18 -10.09 3.24 -1.50
N THR A 19 -9.49 2.69 -2.57
CA THR A 19 -8.62 1.53 -2.47
C THR A 19 -7.16 1.93 -2.57
N ARG A 20 -6.31 1.22 -1.83
CA ARG A 20 -4.85 1.32 -1.94
C ARG A 20 -4.26 -0.07 -2.04
N SER A 21 -3.19 -0.16 -2.81
CA SER A 21 -2.34 -1.34 -2.81
C SER A 21 -1.19 -1.15 -1.83
N PHE A 22 -1.06 -2.06 -0.88
CA PHE A 22 0.02 -2.05 0.11
C PHE A 22 1.00 -3.18 -0.18
N GLN A 23 2.29 -2.86 -0.18
CA GLN A 23 3.36 -3.80 -0.45
C GLN A 23 4.13 -4.07 0.85
N TYR A 24 4.26 -5.34 1.23
CA TYR A 24 5.14 -5.72 2.32
C TYR A 24 6.61 -5.52 1.92
N VAL A 25 7.45 -5.10 2.87
CA VAL A 25 8.83 -4.67 2.57
C VAL A 25 9.71 -5.84 2.12
N ASP A 26 9.54 -7.02 2.71
CA ASP A 26 10.38 -8.19 2.39
C ASP A 26 10.19 -8.63 0.94
N ASP A 27 8.93 -8.73 0.49
CA ASP A 27 8.60 -8.99 -0.91
C ASP A 27 9.25 -7.97 -1.86
N LEU A 28 9.22 -6.68 -1.52
CA LEU A 28 9.82 -5.63 -2.35
C LEU A 28 11.33 -5.82 -2.44
N VAL A 29 11.99 -6.15 -1.33
CA VAL A 29 13.43 -6.46 -1.30
C VAL A 29 13.75 -7.64 -2.20
N ASP A 30 12.96 -8.72 -2.13
CA ASP A 30 13.12 -9.90 -3.01
C ASP A 30 12.97 -9.52 -4.49
N GLY A 31 12.02 -8.64 -4.81
CA GLY A 31 11.80 -8.12 -6.16
C GLY A 31 12.97 -7.28 -6.67
N LEU A 32 13.53 -6.43 -5.81
CA LEU A 32 14.69 -5.60 -6.13
C LEU A 32 15.93 -6.46 -6.38
N ILE A 33 16.17 -7.49 -5.55
CA ILE A 33 17.28 -8.44 -5.74
C ILE A 33 17.11 -9.21 -7.06
N SER A 34 15.88 -9.65 -7.37
CA SER A 34 15.57 -10.35 -8.61
C SER A 34 15.79 -9.47 -9.83
N LEU A 35 15.38 -8.20 -9.78
CA LEU A 35 15.59 -7.22 -10.86
C LEU A 35 17.08 -6.95 -11.08
N MET A 36 17.84 -6.71 -10.01
CA MET A 36 19.27 -6.41 -10.07
C MET A 36 20.09 -7.55 -10.70
N ASN A 37 19.68 -8.80 -10.49
CA ASN A 37 20.34 -9.97 -11.06
C ASN A 37 19.78 -10.41 -12.42
N SER A 38 18.81 -9.68 -12.97
CA SER A 38 18.20 -9.99 -14.26
C SER A 38 18.93 -9.29 -15.42
N ASN A 39 18.60 -9.71 -16.65
CA ASN A 39 19.01 -9.01 -17.87
C ASN A 39 17.99 -7.92 -18.31
N CYS A 40 16.99 -7.60 -17.48
CA CYS A 40 15.98 -6.60 -17.80
C CYS A 40 16.57 -5.19 -17.70
N SER A 41 16.49 -4.42 -18.79
CA SER A 41 16.91 -3.01 -18.86
C SER A 41 15.74 -2.03 -18.93
N SER A 42 14.51 -2.53 -19.03
CA SER A 42 13.30 -1.71 -19.08
C SER A 42 12.74 -1.48 -17.67
N PRO A 43 11.97 -0.39 -17.43
CA PRO A 43 11.32 -0.19 -16.13
C PRO A 43 10.42 -1.38 -15.75
N VAL A 44 10.50 -1.84 -14.50
CA VAL A 44 9.65 -2.92 -13.97
C VAL A 44 8.90 -2.41 -12.75
N ASN A 45 7.58 -2.57 -12.74
CA ASN A 45 6.78 -2.29 -11.55
C ASN A 45 6.97 -3.42 -10.55
N LEU A 46 7.40 -3.08 -9.34
CA LEU A 46 7.42 -3.96 -8.17
C LEU A 46 6.41 -3.42 -7.16
N GLY A 47 5.38 -4.21 -6.87
CA GLY A 47 4.32 -3.83 -5.96
C GLY A 47 3.25 -4.90 -5.86
N ASN A 48 2.29 -4.69 -4.97
CA ASN A 48 1.19 -5.61 -4.77
C ASN A 48 0.00 -5.16 -5.63
N PRO A 49 -0.58 -5.99 -6.51
CA PRO A 49 -1.78 -5.63 -7.25
C PRO A 49 -3.07 -5.82 -6.44
N GLU A 50 -2.98 -6.35 -5.21
CA GLU A 50 -4.12 -6.50 -4.29
C GLU A 50 -4.50 -5.15 -3.70
N GLU A 51 -5.80 -4.86 -3.76
CA GLU A 51 -6.37 -3.59 -3.31
C GLU A 51 -7.17 -3.79 -2.02
N HIS A 52 -6.95 -2.90 -1.06
CA HIS A 52 -7.72 -2.85 0.18
C HIS A 52 -8.34 -1.46 0.35
N SER A 53 -9.58 -1.42 0.84
CA SER A 53 -10.19 -0.14 1.21
C SER A 53 -9.49 0.46 2.43
N ILE A 54 -9.40 1.79 2.48
CA ILE A 54 -8.82 2.50 3.63
C ILE A 54 -9.60 2.17 4.93
N SER A 55 -10.93 2.06 4.83
CA SER A 55 -11.78 1.65 5.96
C SER A 55 -11.45 0.27 6.51
N ASN A 56 -11.16 -0.71 5.64
CA ASN A 56 -10.75 -2.05 6.07
C ASN A 56 -9.35 -2.02 6.70
N PHE A 57 -8.42 -1.29 6.08
CA PHE A 57 -7.06 -1.17 6.57
C PHE A 57 -7.00 -0.53 7.98
N ALA A 58 -7.74 0.56 8.20
CA ALA A 58 -7.84 1.21 9.52
C ALA A 58 -8.39 0.27 10.59
N ARG A 59 -9.38 -0.57 10.24
CA ARG A 59 -9.94 -1.57 11.15
C ARG A 59 -8.92 -2.65 11.52
N ILE A 60 -8.20 -3.18 10.52
CA ILE A 60 -7.14 -4.18 10.72
C ILE A 60 -6.08 -3.62 11.68
N ILE A 61 -5.59 -2.41 11.45
CA ILE A 61 -4.58 -1.78 12.33
C ILE A 61 -5.12 -1.64 13.76
N ARG A 62 -6.33 -1.10 13.93
CA ARG A 62 -6.94 -0.91 15.25
C ARG A 62 -7.04 -2.23 16.01
N ASP A 63 -7.50 -3.28 15.33
CA ASP A 63 -7.73 -4.58 15.93
C ASP A 63 -6.40 -5.28 16.27
N LEU A 64 -5.37 -5.16 15.41
CA LEU A 64 -4.02 -5.68 15.66
C LEU A 64 -3.33 -5.00 16.86
N VAL A 65 -3.55 -3.69 17.04
CA VAL A 65 -3.00 -2.92 18.16
C VAL A 65 -3.82 -3.11 19.44
N GLY A 66 -5.05 -3.65 19.35
CA GLY A 66 -5.97 -3.75 20.47
C GLY A 66 -6.50 -2.40 20.97
N SER A 67 -6.56 -1.40 20.08
CA SER A 67 -6.98 -0.04 20.43
C SER A 67 -8.50 0.12 20.42
N SER A 68 -9.02 0.93 21.33
CA SER A 68 -10.43 1.37 21.36
C SER A 68 -10.66 2.71 20.64
N SER A 69 -9.68 3.21 19.88
CA SER A 69 -9.82 4.48 19.15
C SER A 69 -10.97 4.43 18.16
N VAL A 70 -11.83 5.46 18.21
CA VAL A 70 -12.93 5.65 17.26
C VAL A 70 -12.38 6.15 15.94
N ILE A 71 -12.76 5.51 14.84
CA ILE A 71 -12.43 5.95 13.48
C ILE A 71 -13.38 7.11 13.11
N ILE A 72 -12.82 8.24 12.68
CA ILE A 72 -13.50 9.50 12.37
C ILE A 72 -13.32 9.80 10.89
N ASN A 73 -14.41 10.10 10.20
CA ASN A 73 -14.36 10.54 8.81
C ASN A 73 -14.16 12.06 8.73
N GLN A 74 -13.28 12.48 7.82
CA GLN A 74 -12.95 13.85 7.48
C GLN A 74 -13.43 14.15 6.05
N PRO A 75 -13.58 15.43 5.65
CA PRO A 75 -13.86 15.79 4.26
C PRO A 75 -12.86 15.17 3.28
N SER A 76 -13.31 14.79 2.09
CA SER A 76 -12.44 14.25 1.03
C SER A 76 -11.42 15.28 0.56
N GLN A 77 -10.23 14.81 0.15
CA GLN A 77 -9.25 15.63 -0.55
C GLN A 77 -9.52 15.58 -2.06
N GLU A 78 -9.57 16.73 -2.73
CA GLU A 78 -9.94 16.82 -4.16
C GLU A 78 -8.92 16.13 -5.09
N ASP A 79 -7.64 16.10 -4.73
CA ASP A 79 -6.56 15.57 -5.58
C ASP A 79 -6.15 14.11 -5.27
N ASP A 80 -6.88 13.39 -4.42
CA ASP A 80 -6.49 12.04 -4.02
C ASP A 80 -6.91 11.01 -5.09
N PRO A 81 -5.97 10.32 -5.77
CA PRO A 81 -6.33 9.35 -6.79
C PRO A 81 -7.17 8.22 -6.20
N GLN A 82 -8.29 7.93 -6.87
CA GLN A 82 -9.25 6.94 -6.38
C GLN A 82 -8.71 5.51 -6.41
N GLN A 83 -7.77 5.20 -7.32
CA GLN A 83 -7.20 3.87 -7.50
C GLN A 83 -5.68 3.94 -7.71
N ARG A 84 -4.92 3.05 -7.04
CA ARG A 84 -3.49 2.85 -7.27
C ARG A 84 -3.20 1.35 -7.25
N ARG A 85 -3.21 0.73 -8.44
CA ARG A 85 -2.98 -0.70 -8.63
C ARG A 85 -1.85 -0.93 -9.66
N PRO A 86 -0.67 -1.41 -9.23
CA PRO A 86 0.43 -1.67 -10.14
C PRO A 86 0.15 -2.89 -11.04
N ASP A 87 0.45 -2.78 -12.33
CA ASP A 87 0.54 -3.95 -13.22
C ASP A 87 1.94 -4.57 -13.09
N ILE A 88 2.00 -5.78 -12.53
CA ILE A 88 3.23 -6.55 -12.29
C ILE A 88 3.47 -7.68 -13.30
N THR A 89 2.77 -7.68 -14.44
CA THR A 89 2.90 -8.71 -15.47
C THR A 89 4.34 -8.85 -15.96
N ARG A 90 5.08 -7.74 -16.06
CA ARG A 90 6.50 -7.75 -16.43
C ARG A 90 7.37 -8.40 -15.36
N ALA A 91 7.15 -8.08 -14.08
CA ALA A 91 7.93 -8.66 -12.99
C ALA A 91 7.74 -10.19 -12.92
N ALA A 92 6.50 -10.65 -13.06
CA ALA A 92 6.20 -12.08 -13.10
C ALA A 92 6.87 -12.79 -14.29
N ARG A 93 6.92 -12.16 -15.47
CA ARG A 93 7.46 -12.75 -16.69
C ARG A 93 8.98 -12.72 -16.76
N GLU A 94 9.59 -11.60 -16.40
CA GLU A 94 11.02 -11.33 -16.63
C GLU A 94 11.87 -11.64 -15.40
N LEU A 95 11.28 -11.56 -14.19
CA LEU A 95 11.98 -11.77 -12.92
C LEU A 95 11.52 -13.03 -12.19
N ASN A 96 10.45 -13.69 -12.66
CA ASN A 96 9.74 -14.75 -11.91
C ASN A 96 9.33 -14.31 -10.49
N TRP A 97 9.09 -13.02 -10.30
CA TRP A 97 8.76 -12.44 -8.99
C TRP A 97 7.29 -12.05 -8.90
N LYS A 98 6.70 -12.29 -7.72
CA LYS A 98 5.41 -11.78 -7.27
C LYS A 98 5.42 -11.67 -5.73
N PRO A 99 4.69 -10.72 -5.13
CA PRO A 99 4.51 -10.69 -3.68
C PRO A 99 3.76 -11.94 -3.20
N GLN A 100 4.01 -12.36 -1.95
CA GLN A 100 3.45 -13.59 -1.34
C GLN A 100 2.21 -13.33 -0.50
#